data_AF-A0A444J6K6-F1
#
_entry.id   AF-A0A444J6K6-F1
#
_cell.length_a   1.000
_cell.length_b   1.000
_cell.length_c   1.000
_cell.angle_alpha   90.00
_cell.angle_beta   90.00
_cell.angle_gamma   90.00
#
_symmetry.space_group_name_H-M   'P 1'
#
loop_
_entity.id
_entity.type
_entity.pdbx_description
1 polymer ?
#
loop_
_entity_poly.entity_id
_entity_poly.type
_entity_poly.pdbx_seq_one_letter_code
_entity_poly.pdbx_strand_id
1 'polypeptide(L)'
;MDEKFLNCWEAKDCGREPNGKNVDQDGVCPVSVASSLDGIHNGKNGGRCCWTFASSESKYDNIILNCLEKSQGCNNCDFYKSVRDTTVLLVRA
;
A
#
# COMPACT_ATOMS: atom_id res chain seq x y z
N MET A 1 -4.09 9.54 22.05
CA MET A 1 -2.79 9.13 21.48
C MET A 1 -3.04 8.92 20.01
N ASP A 2 -2.47 9.77 19.17
CA ASP A 2 -2.61 9.61 17.71
C ASP A 2 -1.94 8.31 17.30
N GLU A 3 -2.76 7.33 16.95
CA GLU A 3 -2.28 6.04 16.46
C GLU A 3 -1.63 6.30 15.08
N LYS A 4 -0.30 6.15 15.01
CA LYS A 4 0.46 6.43 13.78
C LYS A 4 0.31 5.25 12.82
N PHE A 5 -0.57 5.40 11.83
CA PHE A 5 -0.73 4.42 10.75
C PHE A 5 0.39 4.54 9.73
N LEU A 6 1.23 3.50 9.64
CA LEU A 6 2.30 3.42 8.64
C LEU A 6 1.75 3.05 7.27
N ASN A 7 2.36 3.62 6.23
CA ASN A 7 2.18 3.21 4.83
C ASN A 7 3.15 2.08 4.47
N CYS A 8 2.92 1.40 3.35
CA CYS A 8 3.72 0.25 2.94
C CYS A 8 5.21 0.60 2.79
N TRP A 9 5.55 1.80 2.30
CA TRP A 9 6.93 2.24 2.13
C TRP A 9 7.62 2.55 3.46
N GLU A 10 6.88 3.01 4.48
CA GLU A 10 7.41 3.19 5.84
C GLU A 10 7.61 1.84 6.53
N ALA A 11 6.65 0.92 6.38
CA ALA A 11 6.71 -0.40 7.01
C ALA A 11 7.74 -1.34 6.36
N LYS A 12 8.05 -1.14 5.08
CA LYS A 12 9.03 -1.95 4.33
C LYS A 12 10.38 -1.25 4.15
N ASP A 13 10.49 0.03 4.53
CA ASP A 13 11.68 0.88 4.32
C ASP A 13 12.25 0.78 2.89
N CYS A 14 11.35 0.74 1.90
CA CYS A 14 11.75 0.52 0.51
C CYS A 14 12.31 1.78 -0.18
N GLY A 15 12.08 2.98 0.38
CA GLY A 15 12.69 4.22 -0.07
C GLY A 15 12.20 4.74 -1.43
N ARG A 16 11.03 4.29 -1.90
CA ARG A 16 10.46 4.69 -3.20
C ARG A 16 9.26 5.65 -3.07
N GLU A 17 9.01 6.18 -1.88
CA GLU A 17 8.12 7.33 -1.66
C GLU A 17 8.69 8.61 -2.30
N PRO A 18 7.88 9.68 -2.50
CA PRO A 18 8.40 10.94 -3.03
C PRO A 18 9.56 11.46 -2.17
N ASN A 19 10.69 11.78 -2.81
CA ASN A 19 11.96 12.15 -2.16
C ASN A 19 12.62 11.02 -1.34
N GLY A 20 12.24 9.76 -1.56
CA GLY A 20 12.85 8.60 -0.92
C GLY A 20 14.23 8.25 -1.47
N LYS A 21 15.03 7.55 -0.65
CA LYS A 21 16.44 7.19 -0.92
C LYS A 21 16.70 6.41 -2.22
N ASN A 22 15.68 5.70 -2.73
CA ASN A 22 15.79 4.85 -3.92
C ASN A 22 15.05 5.44 -5.14
N VAL A 23 14.53 6.66 -5.05
CA VAL A 23 13.80 7.29 -6.17
C VAL A 23 14.70 7.49 -7.39
N ASP A 24 15.96 7.88 -7.20
CA ASP A 24 16.89 8.12 -8.30
C ASP A 24 17.24 6.84 -9.08
N GLN A 25 17.19 5.68 -8.41
CA GLN A 25 17.56 4.39 -8.99
C GLN A 25 16.34 3.63 -9.52
N ASP A 26 15.26 3.54 -8.74
CA ASP A 26 14.10 2.69 -9.02
C ASP A 26 12.85 3.49 -9.44
N GLY A 27 12.93 4.82 -9.45
CA GLY A 27 11.80 5.70 -9.67
C GLY A 27 10.79 5.72 -8.50
N VAL A 28 9.91 6.71 -8.54
CA VAL A 28 8.82 6.86 -7.55
C VAL A 28 7.83 5.68 -7.67
N CYS A 29 7.47 5.12 -6.51
CA CYS A 29 6.48 4.06 -6.40
C CYS A 29 5.08 4.58 -6.80
N PRO A 30 4.33 3.91 -7.69
CA PRO A 30 2.99 4.37 -8.07
C PRO A 30 2.02 4.38 -6.89
N VAL A 31 2.19 3.47 -5.91
CA VAL A 31 1.40 3.42 -4.67
C VAL A 31 1.51 4.73 -3.88
N SER A 32 2.70 5.33 -3.86
CA SER A 32 3.00 6.51 -3.04
C SER A 32 2.48 7.81 -3.63
N VAL A 33 2.00 7.80 -4.88
CA VAL A 33 1.44 8.97 -5.58
C VAL A 33 -0.02 8.78 -6.03
N ALA A 34 -0.63 7.64 -5.73
CA ALA A 34 -2.03 7.36 -6.06
C ALA A 34 -3.00 8.11 -5.14
N SER A 35 -3.18 9.40 -5.41
CA SER A 35 -4.04 10.31 -4.63
C SER A 35 -5.51 9.93 -4.61
N SER A 36 -5.99 9.17 -5.60
CA SER A 36 -7.37 8.65 -5.63
C SER A 36 -7.69 7.68 -4.49
N LEU A 37 -6.69 7.17 -3.78
CA LEU A 37 -6.84 6.25 -2.66
C LEU A 37 -6.47 6.87 -1.31
N ASP A 38 -6.17 8.18 -1.30
CA ASP A 38 -5.79 8.88 -0.08
C ASP A 38 -6.87 8.77 1.00
N GLY A 39 -6.45 8.56 2.24
CA GLY A 39 -7.34 8.35 3.39
C GLY A 39 -7.88 6.93 3.56
N ILE A 40 -7.76 6.05 2.55
CA ILE A 40 -8.26 4.66 2.69
C ILE A 40 -7.45 3.93 3.77
N HIS A 41 -8.19 3.32 4.70
CA HIS A 41 -7.65 2.74 5.94
C HIS A 41 -6.79 3.75 6.74
N ASN A 42 -7.04 5.06 6.73
CA ASN A 42 -6.15 6.04 7.38
C ASN A 42 -4.71 6.05 6.81
N GLY A 43 -4.53 5.60 5.55
CA GLY A 43 -3.28 5.68 4.83
C GLY A 43 -3.16 6.96 4.01
N LYS A 44 -1.93 7.28 3.60
CA LYS A 44 -1.66 8.31 2.60
C LYS A 44 -1.62 7.68 1.22
N ASN A 45 -2.29 8.28 0.23
CA ASN A 45 -2.41 7.76 -1.13
C ASN A 45 -2.75 6.25 -1.11
N GLY A 46 -2.08 5.41 -1.93
CA GLY A 46 -2.27 3.96 -1.91
C GLY A 46 -1.56 3.22 -0.77
N GLY A 47 -0.93 3.92 0.18
CA GLY A 47 0.05 3.34 1.11
C GLY A 47 -0.47 2.23 2.01
N ARG A 48 -1.74 2.30 2.42
CA ARG A 48 -2.43 1.22 3.17
C ARG A 48 -3.40 0.42 2.30
N CYS A 49 -3.19 0.42 0.99
CA CYS A 49 -3.89 -0.38 -0.02
C CYS A 49 -2.93 -0.93 -1.07
N CYS A 50 -1.64 -1.07 -0.77
CA CYS A 50 -0.61 -1.38 -1.76
C CYS A 50 -0.85 -2.70 -2.53
N TRP A 51 -1.62 -3.63 -1.96
CA TRP A 51 -2.03 -4.88 -2.61
C TRP A 51 -2.95 -4.67 -3.82
N THR A 52 -3.64 -3.53 -3.89
CA THR A 52 -4.44 -3.15 -5.06
C THR A 52 -3.57 -2.83 -6.29
N PHE A 53 -2.29 -2.53 -6.07
CA PHE A 53 -1.31 -2.24 -7.12
C PHE A 53 -0.47 -3.47 -7.52
N ALA A 54 -0.78 -4.66 -6.99
CA ALA A 54 0.10 -5.81 -7.13
C ALA A 54 0.42 -6.12 -8.61
N SER A 55 1.71 -6.02 -8.94
CA SER A 55 2.35 -6.47 -10.16
C SER A 55 2.87 -7.89 -9.96
N SER A 56 2.52 -8.81 -10.87
CA SER A 56 3.38 -9.95 -11.17
C SER A 56 4.51 -9.43 -12.05
N GLU A 57 5.66 -9.10 -11.48
CA GLU A 57 6.95 -8.91 -12.18
C GLU A 57 7.02 -7.98 -13.43
N SER A 58 5.97 -7.27 -13.81
CA SER A 58 5.92 -6.56 -15.08
C SER A 58 5.38 -5.15 -14.89
N LYS A 59 6.11 -4.24 -15.53
CA LYS A 59 5.85 -2.82 -15.80
C LYS A 59 4.40 -2.39 -15.62
N TYR A 60 4.26 -1.25 -14.93
CA TYR A 60 3.26 -0.19 -15.15
C TYR A 60 2.31 -0.52 -16.31
N ASP A 61 1.09 -0.96 -16.01
CA ASP A 61 -0.12 -0.53 -16.71
C ASP A 61 -1.36 -1.14 -16.03
N ASN A 62 -2.34 -0.27 -15.77
CA ASN A 62 -3.69 -0.53 -15.25
C ASN A 62 -3.82 -0.64 -13.72
N ILE A 63 -3.98 0.54 -13.09
CA ILE A 63 -4.08 0.80 -11.65
C ILE A 63 -5.44 0.42 -11.01
N ILE A 64 -6.40 -0.13 -11.77
CA ILE A 64 -7.64 -0.64 -11.19
C ILE A 64 -7.88 -2.05 -11.70
N LEU A 65 -7.44 -3.05 -10.93
CA LEU A 65 -7.76 -4.46 -11.16
C LEU A 65 -8.53 -5.03 -9.96
N ASN A 66 -9.51 -5.87 -10.26
CA ASN A 66 -10.47 -6.48 -9.34
C ASN A 66 -9.77 -7.03 -8.08
N CYS A 67 -10.11 -6.51 -6.89
CA CYS A 67 -9.41 -6.75 -5.62
C CYS A 67 -9.29 -8.23 -5.20
N LEU A 68 -10.10 -9.12 -5.78
CA LEU A 68 -10.26 -10.50 -5.34
C LEU A 68 -9.06 -11.39 -5.70
N GLU A 69 -8.52 -11.29 -6.92
CA GLU A 69 -7.59 -12.31 -7.44
C GLU A 69 -6.12 -12.09 -7.01
N LYS A 70 -5.72 -10.85 -6.68
CA LYS A 70 -4.31 -10.51 -6.36
C LYS A 70 -3.96 -10.55 -4.86
N SER A 71 -4.94 -10.83 -3.99
CA SER A 71 -4.70 -10.93 -2.53
C SER A 71 -3.88 -12.15 -2.11
N GLN A 72 -3.76 -13.18 -2.97
CA GLN A 72 -3.10 -14.44 -2.60
C GLN A 72 -1.62 -14.28 -2.25
N GLY A 73 -0.86 -13.45 -2.98
CA GLY A 73 0.54 -13.16 -2.65
C GLY A 73 0.68 -12.31 -1.37
N CYS A 74 -0.31 -11.48 -1.07
CA CYS A 74 -0.30 -10.61 0.11
C CYS A 74 -0.69 -11.33 1.41
N ASN A 75 -1.26 -12.54 1.35
CA ASN A 75 -1.59 -13.32 2.54
C ASN A 75 -0.40 -13.60 3.46
N ASN A 76 0.83 -13.59 2.93
CA ASN A 76 2.06 -13.74 3.71
C ASN A 76 2.75 -12.42 4.06
N CYS A 77 2.20 -11.27 3.68
CA CYS A 77 2.77 -9.96 3.98
C CYS A 77 2.28 -9.47 5.36
N ASP A 78 3.22 -9.28 6.30
CA ASP A 78 2.86 -8.84 7.66
C ASP A 78 2.23 -7.45 7.71
N PHE A 79 2.63 -6.55 6.79
CA PHE A 79 1.98 -5.25 6.65
C PHE A 79 0.51 -5.38 6.20
N TYR A 80 0.22 -6.24 5.23
CA TYR A 80 -1.15 -6.46 4.80
C TYR A 80 -2.01 -7.05 5.93
N LYS A 81 -1.47 -8.05 6.66
CA LYS A 81 -2.13 -8.64 7.82
C LYS A 81 -2.44 -7.56 8.87
N SER A 82 -1.47 -6.71 9.21
CA SER A 82 -1.69 -5.64 10.19
C SER A 82 -2.77 -4.66 9.74
N VAL A 83 -2.80 -4.26 8.46
CA VAL A 83 -3.85 -3.39 7.94
C VAL A 83 -5.22 -4.06 7.99
N ARG A 84 -5.31 -5.32 7.57
CA ARG A 84 -6.55 -6.10 7.60
C ARG A 84 -7.08 -6.24 9.02
N ASP A 85 -6.23 -6.64 9.95
CA ASP A 85 -6.61 -6.96 11.33
C ASP A 85 -7.06 -5.68 12.09
N THR A 86 -6.42 -4.53 11.84
CA THR A 86 -6.88 -3.23 12.38
C THR A 86 -8.17 -2.74 11.73
N THR A 87 -8.41 -3.06 10.46
CA THR A 87 -9.63 -2.62 9.75
C THR A 87 -10.87 -3.35 10.24
N VAL A 88 -10.78 -4.62 10.64
CA VAL A 88 -11.90 -5.37 11.24
C VAL A 88 -12.42 -4.72 12.53
N LEU A 89 -11.55 -4.03 13.28
CA LEU A 89 -11.95 -3.28 14.47
C LEU A 89 -12.78 -2.02 14.15
N LEU A 90 -12.72 -1.50 12.91
CA LEU A 90 -13.43 -0.30 12.47
C LEU A 90 -14.83 -0.60 11.87
N VAL A 91 -15.19 -1.86 11.63
CA VAL A 91 -16.51 -2.28 11.09
C VAL A 91 -17.48 -2.71 12.21
N ARG A 92 -17.17 -2.39 13.47
CA ARG A 92 -18.12 -2.61 14.57
C ARG A 92 -19.15 -1.47 14.60
N ALA A 93 -20.30 -1.73 14.00
CA ALA A 93 -21.58 -1.12 14.38
C ALA A 93 -22.17 -1.86 15.59
#